data_AF-A0A1I7XPH9-F1
#
_entry.id   AF-A0A1I7XPH9-F1
#
_cell.length_a   1.000
_cell.length_b   1.000
_cell.length_c   1.000
_cell.angle_alpha   90.00
_cell.angle_beta   90.00
_cell.angle_gamma   90.00
#
_symmetry.space_group_name_H-M   'P 1'
#
loop_
_entity.id
_entity.type
_entity.pdbx_description
1 polymer ?
#
loop_
_entity_poly.entity_id
_entity_poly.type
_entity_poly.pdbx_seq_one_letter_code
_entity_poly.pdbx_strand_id
1 'polypeptide(L)'
;MNMLCLLENSVTRMAVHQTVKGYQELDKVEDHCRYEIPKSTNTPRVIKVVKKRILRNNKRSMRRMASELNISPTLMKRIVKHELGFYSYKICLVHIEEESGQSLRKT
;
A
#
# COMPACT_ATOMS: atom_id res chain seq x y z
N MET A 1 29.71 -9.35 38.23
CA MET A 1 28.59 -10.31 38.14
C MET A 1 28.20 -10.42 36.68
N ASN A 2 28.56 -11.53 36.04
CA ASN A 2 28.26 -11.77 34.62
C ASN A 2 26.75 -12.03 34.48
N MET A 3 26.04 -11.09 33.84
CA MET A 3 24.65 -11.22 33.39
C MET A 3 24.42 -12.35 32.36
N LEU A 4 25.44 -13.17 32.09
CA LEU A 4 25.39 -14.35 31.22
C LEU A 4 24.76 -15.58 31.91
N CYS A 5 24.50 -15.53 33.21
CA CYS A 5 24.03 -16.69 33.99
C CYS A 5 22.51 -16.81 34.15
N LEU A 6 21.69 -15.99 33.48
CA LEU A 6 20.22 -16.03 33.63
C LEU A 6 19.48 -16.93 32.61
N LEU A 7 20.17 -17.64 31.72
CA LEU A 7 19.53 -18.52 30.74
C LEU A 7 20.28 -19.85 30.59
N GLU A 8 20.42 -20.59 31.69
CA GLU A 8 20.64 -22.03 31.54
C GLU A 8 19.31 -22.71 31.17
N ASN A 9 19.35 -23.39 30.02
CA ASN A 9 18.42 -24.42 29.51
C ASN A 9 17.41 -24.00 28.43
N SER A 10 17.82 -24.17 27.16
CA SER A 10 17.04 -24.60 25.96
C SER A 10 17.33 -23.84 24.66
N VAL A 11 18.21 -22.83 24.66
CA VAL A 11 18.51 -22.04 23.46
C VAL A 11 19.78 -22.53 22.75
N THR A 12 19.71 -22.76 21.44
CA THR A 12 20.85 -23.25 20.65
C THR A 12 21.97 -22.21 20.58
N ARG A 13 23.23 -22.67 20.66
CA ARG A 13 24.44 -21.81 20.55
C ARG A 13 24.39 -20.89 19.32
N MET A 14 23.79 -21.37 18.24
CA MET A 14 23.63 -20.64 16.98
C MET A 14 22.68 -19.44 17.12
N ALA A 15 21.58 -19.58 17.87
CA ALA A 15 20.67 -18.48 18.15
C ALA A 15 21.34 -17.39 18.99
N VAL A 16 22.08 -17.79 20.04
CA VAL A 16 22.84 -16.84 20.87
C VAL A 16 23.85 -16.06 20.02
N HIS A 17 24.61 -16.74 19.17
CA HIS A 17 25.57 -16.10 18.27
C HIS A 17 24.89 -15.14 17.28
N GLN A 18 23.77 -15.55 16.67
CA GLN A 18 23.04 -14.72 15.72
C GLN A 18 22.50 -13.44 16.38
N THR A 19 21.97 -13.58 17.59
CA THR A 19 21.46 -12.47 18.41
C THR A 19 22.58 -11.50 18.76
N VAL A 20 23.71 -11.98 19.30
CA VAL A 20 24.87 -11.12 19.65
C VAL A 20 25.42 -10.39 18.42
N LYS A 21 25.52 -11.08 17.27
CA LYS A 21 25.95 -10.47 16.01
C LYS A 21 24.97 -9.38 15.54
N GLY A 22 23.66 -9.64 15.61
CA GLY A 22 22.63 -8.66 15.24
C GLY A 22 22.69 -7.39 16.10
N TYR A 23 22.96 -7.54 17.40
CA TYR A 23 23.14 -6.41 18.31
C TYR A 23 24.32 -5.51 17.92
N GLN A 24 25.46 -6.11 17.59
CA GLN A 24 26.66 -5.37 17.19
C GLN A 24 26.48 -4.64 15.86
N GLU A 25 25.69 -5.20 14.93
CA GLU A 25 25.48 -4.63 13.60
C GLU A 25 24.38 -3.55 13.55
N LEU A 26 23.35 -3.64 14.40
CA LEU A 26 22.13 -2.83 14.26
C LEU A 26 21.75 -2.01 15.51
N ASP A 27 22.47 -2.17 16.62
CA ASP A 27 22.29 -1.46 17.90
C ASP A 27 20.83 -1.43 18.39
N LYS A 28 20.06 -2.48 18.06
CA LYS A 28 18.64 -2.62 18.38
C LYS A 28 18.33 -4.05 18.83
N VAL A 29 17.52 -4.15 19.88
CA VAL A 29 16.99 -5.40 20.50
C VAL A 29 15.89 -6.04 19.66
N GLU A 30 15.32 -5.29 18.71
CA GLU A 30 14.16 -5.74 17.96
C GLU A 30 14.54 -6.76 16.88
N ASP A 31 13.75 -7.85 16.84
CA ASP A 31 13.77 -8.81 15.74
C ASP A 31 13.56 -8.11 14.40
N HIS A 32 14.32 -8.50 13.38
CA HIS A 32 14.15 -7.94 12.04
C HIS A 32 12.75 -8.28 11.54
N CYS A 33 11.98 -7.25 11.19
CA CYS A 33 10.68 -7.44 10.55
C CYS A 33 10.84 -8.41 9.38
N ARG A 34 10.15 -9.55 9.46
CA ARG A 34 10.04 -10.48 8.33
C ARG A 34 9.50 -9.68 7.15
N TYR A 35 10.28 -9.64 6.07
CA TYR A 35 9.88 -8.99 4.82
C TYR A 35 8.45 -9.42 4.45
N GLU A 36 7.51 -8.48 4.49
CA GLU A 36 6.15 -8.74 4.03
C GLU A 36 6.20 -8.89 2.52
N ILE A 37 6.11 -10.13 2.04
CA ILE A 37 6.01 -10.40 0.60
C ILE A 37 4.76 -9.69 0.09
N PRO A 38 4.86 -8.77 -0.88
CA PRO A 38 3.69 -8.09 -1.43
C PRO A 38 2.71 -9.11 -1.96
N LYS A 39 1.43 -8.95 -1.59
CA LYS A 39 0.38 -9.86 -2.05
C LYS A 39 0.37 -9.86 -3.58
N SER A 40 0.44 -11.05 -4.19
CA SER A 40 0.50 -11.27 -5.66
C SER A 40 -0.52 -10.44 -6.45
N THR A 41 -1.68 -10.13 -5.86
CA THR A 41 -2.73 -9.33 -6.47
C THR A 41 -2.35 -7.84 -6.69
N ASN A 42 -1.39 -7.30 -5.92
CA ASN A 42 -0.96 -5.90 -5.95
C ASN A 42 0.27 -5.70 -6.85
N THR A 43 0.21 -6.15 -8.11
CA THR A 43 1.36 -5.97 -9.01
C THR A 43 1.66 -4.47 -9.24
N PRO A 44 2.93 -4.04 -9.23
CA PRO A 44 3.31 -2.64 -9.44
C PRO A 44 2.79 -2.07 -10.77
N ARG A 45 2.66 -2.93 -11.79
CA ARG A 45 2.09 -2.58 -13.09
C ARG A 45 0.64 -2.11 -12.98
N VAL A 46 -0.20 -2.86 -12.26
CA VAL A 46 -1.60 -2.50 -12.06
C VAL A 46 -1.71 -1.20 -11.29
N ILE A 47 -0.95 -1.04 -10.20
CA ILE A 47 -0.95 0.19 -9.39
C ILE A 47 -0.61 1.41 -10.25
N LYS A 48 0.42 1.31 -11.10
CA LYS A 48 0.84 2.38 -12.02
C LYS A 48 -0.26 2.72 -13.05
N VAL A 49 -0.94 1.71 -13.59
CA VAL A 49 -2.04 1.91 -14.54
C VAL A 49 -3.24 2.59 -13.86
N VAL A 50 -3.63 2.13 -12.67
CA VAL A 50 -4.73 2.72 -11.89
C VAL A 50 -4.42 4.17 -11.53
N LYS A 51 -3.20 4.46 -11.04
CA LYS A 51 -2.76 5.84 -10.75
C LYS A 51 -2.91 6.75 -11.97
N LYS A 52 -2.43 6.30 -13.14
CA LYS A 52 -2.57 7.06 -14.39
C LYS A 52 -4.03 7.28 -14.79
N ARG A 53 -4.91 6.29 -14.62
CA ARG A 53 -6.34 6.42 -14.97
C ARG A 53 -7.06 7.43 -14.07
N ILE A 54 -6.78 7.42 -12.77
CA ILE A 54 -7.34 8.39 -11.81
C ILE A 54 -6.87 9.81 -12.14
N LEU A 55 -5.56 9.98 -12.42
CA LEU A 55 -5.01 11.29 -12.78
C LEU A 55 -5.60 11.83 -14.10
N ARG A 56 -5.96 10.95 -15.05
CA ARG A 56 -6.61 11.35 -16.30
C ARG A 56 -8.08 11.75 -16.11
N ASN A 57 -8.80 11.03 -15.25
CA ASN A 57 -10.21 11.30 -14.99
C ASN A 57 -10.58 10.89 -13.55
N ASN A 58 -10.53 11.87 -12.65
CA ASN A 58 -10.80 11.68 -11.22
C ASN A 58 -12.28 11.49 -10.89
N LYS A 59 -13.20 11.84 -11.82
CA LYS A 59 -14.65 11.63 -11.68
C LYS A 59 -15.09 10.22 -12.06
N ARG A 60 -14.18 9.39 -12.59
CA ARG A 60 -14.49 8.02 -13.03
C ARG A 60 -14.71 7.09 -11.83
N SER A 61 -15.76 6.28 -11.89
CA SER A 61 -16.06 5.34 -10.81
C SER A 61 -15.06 4.18 -10.75
N MET A 62 -14.70 3.77 -9.52
CA MET A 62 -13.84 2.61 -9.28
C MET A 62 -14.42 1.32 -9.89
N ARG A 63 -15.75 1.17 -9.90
CA ARG A 63 -16.43 -0.01 -10.49
C ARG A 63 -16.15 -0.13 -11.99
N ARG A 64 -16.26 0.97 -12.74
CA ARG A 64 -15.97 0.97 -14.18
C ARG A 64 -14.50 0.67 -14.45
N MET A 65 -13.60 1.28 -13.68
CA MET A 65 -12.15 0.99 -13.79
C MET A 65 -11.83 -0.49 -13.51
N ALA A 66 -12.50 -1.10 -12.53
CA ALA A 66 -12.32 -2.51 -12.20
C ALA A 66 -12.75 -3.41 -13.36
N SER A 67 -13.92 -3.18 -13.95
CA SER A 67 -14.41 -3.93 -15.12
C SER A 67 -13.48 -3.79 -16.33
N GLU A 68 -12.99 -2.58 -16.63
CA GLU A 68 -12.09 -2.35 -17.77
C GLU A 68 -10.69 -2.97 -17.60
N LEU A 69 -10.28 -3.23 -16.36
CA LEU A 69 -9.01 -3.88 -16.06
C LEU A 69 -9.18 -5.38 -15.78
N ASN A 70 -10.41 -5.91 -15.82
CA ASN A 70 -10.76 -7.27 -15.41
C ASN A 70 -10.25 -7.61 -14.00
N ILE A 71 -10.35 -6.64 -13.09
CA ILE A 71 -9.93 -6.75 -11.69
C ILE A 71 -11.15 -6.82 -10.78
N SER A 72 -11.04 -7.56 -9.68
CA SER A 72 -12.10 -7.59 -8.68
C SER A 72 -12.36 -6.19 -8.09
N PRO A 73 -13.63 -5.77 -7.90
CA PRO A 73 -13.94 -4.47 -7.31
C PRO A 73 -13.33 -4.26 -5.92
N THR A 74 -13.14 -5.34 -5.17
CA THR A 74 -12.50 -5.34 -3.84
C THR A 74 -11.01 -5.01 -3.94
N LEU A 75 -10.30 -5.58 -4.91
CA LEU A 75 -8.90 -5.26 -5.17
C LEU A 75 -8.74 -3.80 -5.62
N MET A 76 -9.60 -3.33 -6.53
CA MET A 76 -9.59 -1.93 -6.97
C MET A 76 -9.71 -0.98 -5.77
N LYS A 77 -10.66 -1.23 -4.86
CA LYS A 77 -10.80 -0.45 -3.62
C LYS A 77 -9.55 -0.51 -2.75
N ARG A 78 -8.92 -1.68 -2.59
CA ARG A 78 -7.68 -1.83 -1.81
C ARG A 78 -6.54 -1.02 -2.41
N ILE A 79 -6.35 -1.08 -3.73
CA ILE A 79 -5.31 -0.31 -4.43
C ILE A 79 -5.53 1.18 -4.24
N VAL A 80 -6.76 1.66 -4.46
CA VAL A 80 -7.07 3.09 -4.34
C VAL A 80 -6.86 3.58 -2.91
N LYS A 81 -7.32 2.82 -1.90
CA LYS A 81 -7.27 3.23 -0.49
C LYS A 81 -5.89 3.05 0.16
N HIS A 82 -5.28 1.88 0.04
CA HIS A 82 -4.08 1.52 0.79
C HIS A 82 -2.79 1.81 0.02
N GLU A 83 -2.77 1.57 -1.29
CA GLU A 83 -1.54 1.74 -2.10
C GLU A 83 -1.40 3.17 -2.63
N LEU A 84 -2.51 3.81 -3.00
CA LEU A 84 -2.51 5.16 -3.59
C LEU A 84 -2.95 6.27 -2.63
N GLY A 85 -3.56 5.91 -1.49
CA GLY A 85 -4.03 6.88 -0.49
C GLY A 85 -5.18 7.78 -0.95
N PHE A 86 -5.90 7.41 -2.02
CA PHE A 86 -7.06 8.16 -2.50
C PHE A 86 -8.35 7.70 -1.81
N TYR A 87 -9.30 8.62 -1.67
CA TYR A 87 -10.65 8.33 -1.20
C TYR A 87 -11.69 8.73 -2.25
N SER A 88 -12.69 7.88 -2.44
CA SER A 88 -13.82 8.20 -3.32
C SER A 88 -14.80 9.12 -2.61
N TYR A 89 -14.93 10.35 -3.08
CA TYR A 89 -16.01 11.24 -2.65
C TYR A 89 -17.28 10.96 -3.46
N LYS A 90 -18.44 11.05 -2.79
CA LYS A 90 -19.72 11.03 -3.50
C LYS A 90 -19.88 12.39 -4.18
N ILE A 91 -19.96 12.39 -5.51
CA ILE A 91 -20.37 13.59 -6.25
C ILE A 91 -21.89 13.62 -6.19
N CYS A 92 -22.45 14.49 -5.36
CA CYS A 92 -23.88 14.79 -5.42
C CYS A 92 -24.09 15.76 -6.58
N LEU A 93 -24.87 15.33 -7.57
CA LEU A 93 -25.38 16.21 -8.61
C LEU A 93 -26.52 17.03 -7.96
N VAL A 94 -26.19 18.20 -7.41
CA VAL A 94 -27.23 19.19 -7.11
C VAL A 94 -27.67 19.73 -8.48
N HIS A 95 -28.97 19.74 -8.77
CA HIS A 95 -29.48 20.43 -9.96
C HIS A 95 -29.15 21.91 -9.82
N ILE A 96 -28.04 22.34 -10.43
CA ILE A 96 -27.77 23.74 -10.68
C ILE A 96 -28.29 23.97 -12.10
N GLU A 97 -29.48 24.55 -12.21
CA GLU A 97 -29.88 25.26 -13.42
C GLU A 97 -28.94 26.47 -13.52
N GLU A 98 -27.81 26.32 -14.22
CA GLU A 98 -26.99 27.45 -14.62
C GLU A 98 -26.42 27.18 -16.01
N GLU A 99 -26.75 28.11 -16.89
CA GLU A 99 -26.50 28.10 -18.31
C GLU A 99 -25.00 28.06 -18.63
N SER A 100 -24.65 27.32 -19.69
CA SER A 100 -23.53 27.60 -20.60
C SER A 100 -22.06 27.53 -20.12
N GLY A 101 -21.34 26.53 -20.68
CA GLY A 101 -19.94 26.66 -21.17
C GLY A 101 -18.81 26.58 -20.13
N GLN A 102 -17.61 26.06 -20.39
CA GLN A 102 -16.91 25.79 -21.64
C GLN A 102 -15.91 24.63 -21.45
N SER A 103 -15.95 23.67 -22.38
CA SER A 103 -14.74 23.01 -22.86
C SER A 103 -14.04 23.98 -23.82
N LEU A 104 -12.72 24.16 -23.69
CA LEU A 104 -11.73 24.06 -24.79
C LEU A 104 -10.41 24.74 -24.41
N ARG A 105 -9.31 24.06 -24.77
CA ARG A 105 -7.99 24.66 -24.91
C ARG A 105 -8.03 25.69 -26.04
N LYS A 106 -7.44 26.87 -25.82
CA LYS A 106 -6.67 27.62 -26.84
C LYS A 106 -5.60 28.45 -26.15
N THR A 107 -4.34 28.08 -26.34
CA THR A 107 -3.26 28.97 -26.82
C THR A 107 -2.17 28.08 -27.40
#